data_AF-J0X7P0-F1
#
_entry.id   AF-J0X7P0-F1
#
_cell.length_a   1.000
_cell.length_b   1.000
_cell.length_c   1.000
_cell.angle_alpha   90.00
_cell.angle_beta   90.00
_cell.angle_gamma   90.00
#
_symmetry.space_group_name_H-M   'P 1'
#
loop_
_entity.id
_entity.type
_entity.pdbx_description
1 polymer ?
#
loop_
_entity_poly.entity_id
_entity_poly.type
_entity_poly.pdbx_seq_one_letter_code
_entity_poly.pdbx_strand_id
1 'polypeptide(L)'
;LAAEALRLAPPDENAGPAGPADPDALAAAACAVLRRRRVMIKTVSDPWQAGSHPIRTAAGLLDARTGSVLDIAVLLAGVLERLGVAATLLLTPTTVLVGYRRREQDGSAPISPQEAVDLIQRGVMGMIDPDLAVSASAATLHGLPAPARSAALAALPDMLLAVPVDAARAGGAAPQPMLERNEDDVVRELDASDGSTASGDEPPAASETGEPLDGDASAIAPEPPEAPEGSEAPESPPAAEALPAPPAVAEWKRNLLDLSRRNPLISRTARDTVRLWVPPDLISRFEDLVNAGDLVTLCPDPYGAENRASAGAEERAAQLDEQRKVYVNLSGKECARRLQTMASSARTILAETGANNLYVTIGTLTWRLDGQRVCSPLILIPVNLEQEDDTYGIVLDEAGASTPNHSLLTRFKA
;
A
#
# COMPACT_ATOMS: atom_id res chain seq x y z
N LEU A 1 1.83 12.50 10.00
CA LEU A 1 2.64 13.72 10.24
C LEU A 1 2.25 14.39 11.55
N ALA A 2 1.02 14.89 11.72
CA ALA A 2 0.57 15.56 12.97
C ALA A 2 0.88 14.76 14.25
N ALA A 3 0.50 13.48 14.33
CA ALA A 3 0.82 12.63 15.49
C ALA A 3 2.33 12.41 15.76
N GLU A 4 3.20 12.62 14.75
CA GLU A 4 4.66 12.60 14.94
C GLU A 4 5.15 13.97 15.45
N ALA A 5 4.58 15.07 14.95
CA ALA A 5 4.89 16.42 15.41
C ALA A 5 4.45 16.63 16.87
N LEU A 6 3.27 16.14 17.26
CA LEU A 6 2.79 16.19 18.64
C LEU A 6 3.70 15.46 19.63
N ARG A 7 4.39 14.39 19.19
CA ARG A 7 5.40 13.67 20.01
C ARG A 7 6.76 14.37 20.06
N LEU A 8 6.97 15.40 19.24
CA LEU A 8 8.23 16.15 19.14
C LEU A 8 8.15 17.55 19.70
N ALA A 9 6.95 18.10 19.85
CA ALA A 9 6.74 19.34 20.59
C ALA A 9 7.04 19.09 22.08
N PRO A 10 7.92 19.89 22.72
CA PRO A 10 8.04 19.85 24.17
C PRO A 10 6.69 20.25 24.83
N PRO A 11 6.37 19.71 26.02
CA PRO A 11 5.26 20.24 26.82
C PRO A 11 5.56 21.70 27.20
N ASP A 12 4.54 22.56 27.19
CA ASP A 12 4.67 23.95 27.62
C ASP A 12 4.90 23.99 29.14
N GLU A 13 6.06 24.48 29.56
CA GLU A 13 6.45 24.61 30.97
C GLU A 13 5.58 25.62 31.76
N ASN A 14 4.83 26.49 31.06
CA ASN A 14 3.89 27.44 31.66
C ASN A 14 2.44 26.96 31.64
N ALA A 15 2.14 25.89 30.91
CA ALA A 15 0.82 25.26 30.92
C ALA A 15 0.67 24.36 32.14
N GLY A 16 -0.48 24.45 32.82
CA GLY A 16 -0.89 23.39 33.74
C GLY A 16 -1.06 22.05 33.01
N PRO A 17 -1.21 20.91 33.72
CA PRO A 17 -1.22 19.56 33.13
C PRO A 17 -2.38 19.24 32.16
N ALA A 18 -3.18 20.23 31.77
CA ALA A 18 -4.26 20.15 30.79
C ALA A 18 -4.34 21.39 29.85
N GLY A 19 -3.30 22.25 29.81
CA GLY A 19 -3.28 23.39 28.90
C GLY A 19 -2.96 22.98 27.45
N PRO A 20 -3.39 23.76 26.44
CA PRO A 20 -3.04 23.50 25.05
C PRO A 20 -1.52 23.63 24.84
N ALA A 21 -0.95 22.78 24.00
CA ALA A 21 0.48 22.83 23.70
C ALA A 21 0.84 24.11 22.93
N ASP A 22 2.01 24.68 23.21
CA ASP A 22 2.49 25.93 22.60
C ASP A 22 2.44 25.86 21.05
N PRO A 23 1.71 26.77 20.37
CA PRO A 23 1.61 26.78 18.92
C PRO A 23 2.96 26.99 18.21
N ASP A 24 3.94 27.66 18.84
CA ASP A 24 5.28 27.80 18.28
C ASP A 24 6.05 26.47 18.32
N ALA A 25 6.00 25.76 19.45
CA ALA A 25 6.54 24.41 19.59
C ALA A 25 5.91 23.43 18.59
N LEU A 26 4.58 23.47 18.40
CA LEU A 26 3.86 22.66 17.42
C LEU A 26 4.29 22.99 15.97
N ALA A 27 4.43 24.28 15.63
CA ALA A 27 4.91 24.73 14.32
C ALA A 27 6.36 24.30 14.04
N ALA A 28 7.25 24.44 15.01
CA ALA A 28 8.64 23.99 14.91
C ALA A 28 8.72 22.46 14.76
N ALA A 29 7.89 21.71 15.50
CA ALA A 29 7.82 20.25 15.40
C ALA A 29 7.28 19.79 14.03
N ALA A 30 6.25 20.46 13.48
CA ALA A 30 5.73 20.18 12.15
C ALA A 30 6.81 20.33 11.06
N CYS A 31 7.60 21.41 11.10
CA CYS A 31 8.75 21.61 10.22
C CYS A 31 9.80 20.50 10.41
N ALA A 32 10.13 20.15 11.66
CA ALA A 32 11.10 19.10 11.97
C ALA A 32 10.69 17.72 11.42
N VAL A 33 9.40 17.38 11.43
CA VAL A 33 8.89 16.14 10.82
C VAL A 33 9.08 16.14 9.30
N LEU A 34 8.80 17.24 8.60
CA LEU A 34 9.02 17.32 7.14
C LEU A 34 10.49 17.13 6.77
N ARG A 35 11.41 17.73 7.54
CA ARG A 35 12.86 17.51 7.38
C ARG A 35 13.26 16.05 7.60
N ARG A 36 12.69 15.37 8.61
CA ARG A 36 12.90 13.92 8.83
C ARG A 36 12.42 13.06 7.65
N ARG A 37 11.36 13.48 6.95
CA ARG A 37 10.86 12.81 5.73
C ARG A 37 11.69 13.13 4.48
N ARG A 38 12.69 14.02 4.58
CA ARG A 38 13.60 14.44 3.50
C ARG A 38 12.85 14.94 2.26
N VAL A 39 11.76 15.68 2.47
CA VAL A 39 11.06 16.38 1.39
C VAL A 39 11.91 17.55 0.94
N MET A 40 12.07 17.74 -0.37
CA MET A 40 12.82 18.85 -0.96
C MET A 40 11.90 19.71 -1.83
N ILE A 41 12.19 21.00 -1.94
CA ILE A 41 11.54 21.86 -2.94
C ILE A 41 12.22 21.65 -4.29
N LYS A 42 11.40 21.40 -5.30
CA LYS A 42 11.83 21.55 -6.68
C LYS A 42 11.82 23.04 -6.99
N THR A 43 12.99 23.60 -7.29
CA THR A 43 13.10 24.95 -7.88
C THR A 43 12.28 24.99 -9.16
N VAL A 44 11.13 25.65 -9.12
CA VAL A 44 10.31 25.95 -10.30
C VAL A 44 10.92 27.20 -10.95
N SER A 45 11.14 27.17 -12.26
CA SER A 45 11.75 28.31 -12.98
C SER A 45 10.87 29.55 -12.99
N ASP A 46 9.56 29.37 -12.88
CA ASP A 46 8.55 30.42 -12.97
C ASP A 46 7.81 30.59 -11.63
N PRO A 47 7.49 31.84 -11.23
CA PRO A 47 6.66 32.12 -10.06
C PRO A 47 5.22 31.64 -10.31
N TRP A 48 4.47 31.31 -9.25
CA TRP A 48 3.18 30.63 -9.41
C TRP A 48 2.10 31.47 -10.15
N GLN A 49 2.28 32.79 -10.26
CA GLN A 49 1.50 33.67 -11.14
C GLN A 49 1.60 33.32 -12.64
N ALA A 50 2.59 32.55 -13.08
CA ALA A 50 2.85 32.25 -14.49
C ALA A 50 1.89 31.21 -15.11
N GLY A 51 1.03 30.56 -14.31
CA GLY A 51 0.08 29.57 -14.81
C GLY A 51 -0.69 28.84 -13.71
N SER A 52 -1.45 27.80 -14.07
CA SER A 52 -2.11 26.93 -13.11
C SER A 52 -1.11 25.96 -12.48
N HIS A 53 -1.14 25.86 -11.14
CA HIS A 53 -0.21 25.04 -10.36
C HIS A 53 -0.99 23.91 -9.66
N PRO A 54 -0.88 22.65 -10.13
CA PRO A 54 -1.61 21.54 -9.52
C PRO A 54 -1.01 21.19 -8.16
N ILE A 55 -1.84 21.22 -7.11
CA ILE A 55 -1.45 20.89 -5.74
C ILE A 55 -1.55 19.37 -5.55
N ARG A 56 -0.49 18.75 -5.03
CA ARG A 56 -0.40 17.32 -4.77
C ARG A 56 -1.19 16.90 -3.53
N THR A 57 -1.54 15.62 -3.46
CA THR A 57 -1.99 15.03 -2.20
C THR A 57 -0.83 14.92 -1.22
N ALA A 58 -1.12 14.96 0.09
CA ALA A 58 -0.13 14.75 1.14
C ALA A 58 0.67 13.45 0.93
N ALA A 59 0.01 12.36 0.52
CA ALA A 59 0.65 11.09 0.18
C ALA A 59 1.61 11.24 -1.03
N GLY A 60 1.14 11.82 -2.14
CA GLY A 60 1.95 12.01 -3.35
C GLY A 60 3.19 12.89 -3.13
N LEU A 61 3.10 13.90 -2.26
CA LEU A 61 4.26 14.71 -1.86
C LEU A 61 5.27 13.89 -1.02
N LEU A 62 4.81 13.12 -0.04
CA LEU A 62 5.66 12.31 0.83
C LEU A 62 6.35 11.14 0.08
N ASP A 63 5.67 10.56 -0.91
CA ASP A 63 6.23 9.53 -1.79
C ASP A 63 7.31 10.06 -2.72
N ALA A 64 7.00 11.15 -3.43
CA ALA A 64 7.93 11.79 -4.36
C ALA A 64 9.11 12.46 -3.64
N ARG A 65 8.96 12.75 -2.34
CA ARG A 65 9.87 13.56 -1.52
C ARG A 65 10.28 14.88 -2.17
N THR A 66 9.47 15.36 -3.11
CA THR A 66 9.73 16.52 -3.96
C THR A 66 8.40 17.20 -4.28
N GLY A 67 8.35 18.52 -4.13
CA GLY A 67 7.17 19.33 -4.39
C GLY A 67 7.51 20.79 -4.67
N SER A 68 6.49 21.58 -4.98
CA SER A 68 6.57 23.04 -5.00
C SER A 68 6.51 23.61 -3.58
N VAL A 69 6.85 24.90 -3.45
CA VAL A 69 6.64 25.68 -2.21
C VAL A 69 5.17 25.61 -1.77
N LEU A 70 4.23 25.63 -2.72
CA LEU A 70 2.80 25.55 -2.47
C LEU A 70 2.34 24.18 -1.96
N ASP A 71 2.87 23.07 -2.51
CA ASP A 71 2.57 21.72 -2.00
C ASP A 71 2.95 21.58 -0.52
N ILE A 72 4.10 22.15 -0.14
CA ILE A 72 4.63 22.10 1.23
C ILE A 72 3.89 23.07 2.15
N ALA A 73 3.50 24.25 1.66
CA ALA A 73 2.67 25.20 2.41
C ALA A 73 1.30 24.61 2.76
N VAL A 74 0.64 23.98 1.79
CA VAL A 74 -0.65 23.29 1.99
C VAL A 74 -0.50 22.10 2.94
N LEU A 75 0.58 21.31 2.80
CA LEU A 75 0.87 20.20 3.71
C LEU A 75 1.12 20.69 5.15
N LEU A 76 1.88 21.78 5.33
CA LEU A 76 2.12 22.40 6.64
C LEU A 76 0.82 22.90 7.26
N ALA A 77 0.00 23.63 6.49
CA ALA A 77 -1.27 24.16 6.96
C ALA A 77 -2.24 23.04 7.39
N GLY A 78 -2.33 21.95 6.61
CA GLY A 78 -3.12 20.77 6.99
C GLY A 78 -2.56 20.00 8.19
N VAL A 79 -1.24 20.01 8.41
CA VAL A 79 -0.63 19.43 9.63
C VAL A 79 -0.94 20.30 10.85
N LEU A 80 -0.87 21.62 10.74
CA LEU A 80 -1.23 22.57 11.80
C LEU A 80 -2.72 22.50 12.16
N GLU A 81 -3.60 22.44 11.16
CA GLU A 81 -5.04 22.19 11.34
C GLU A 81 -5.28 20.91 12.15
N ARG A 82 -4.63 19.80 11.79
CA ARG A 82 -4.72 18.51 12.52
C ARG A 82 -4.03 18.52 13.89
N LEU A 83 -3.31 19.58 14.25
CA LEU A 83 -2.77 19.83 15.59
C LEU A 83 -3.64 20.83 16.40
N GLY A 84 -4.77 21.27 15.86
CA GLY A 84 -5.64 22.27 16.50
C GLY A 84 -5.14 23.72 16.35
N VAL A 85 -4.07 23.95 15.58
CA VAL A 85 -3.50 25.29 15.35
C VAL A 85 -4.12 25.89 14.09
N ALA A 86 -4.86 27.00 14.24
CA ALA A 86 -5.46 27.70 13.12
C ALA A 86 -4.39 28.25 12.16
N ALA A 87 -4.34 27.72 10.95
CA ALA A 87 -3.42 28.09 9.90
C ALA A 87 -4.06 29.02 8.85
N THR A 88 -3.26 29.89 8.25
CA THR A 88 -3.65 30.79 7.17
C THR A 88 -2.57 30.75 6.09
N LEU A 89 -2.94 30.46 4.85
CA LEU A 89 -2.00 30.58 3.72
C LEU A 89 -1.95 32.06 3.30
N LEU A 90 -0.76 32.63 3.21
CA LEU A 90 -0.52 34.01 2.78
C LEU A 90 0.18 33.96 1.40
N LEU A 91 -0.56 34.28 0.34
CA LEU A 91 -0.09 34.16 -1.04
C LEU A 91 0.41 35.52 -1.55
N THR A 92 1.64 35.56 -2.07
CA THR A 92 2.24 36.71 -2.76
C THR A 92 2.48 36.33 -4.24
N PRO A 93 2.80 37.22 -5.19
CA PRO A 93 2.97 36.85 -6.60
C PRO A 93 4.12 35.85 -6.85
N THR A 94 5.07 35.77 -5.92
CA THR A 94 6.32 35.01 -6.06
C THR A 94 6.42 33.80 -5.14
N THR A 95 5.73 33.80 -3.99
CA THR A 95 5.82 32.72 -3.00
C THR A 95 4.51 32.57 -2.21
N VAL A 96 4.48 31.60 -1.28
CA VAL A 96 3.42 31.43 -0.29
C VAL A 96 4.05 31.18 1.07
N LEU A 97 3.49 31.81 2.09
CA LEU A 97 3.91 31.71 3.49
C LEU A 97 2.78 31.09 4.31
N VAL A 98 3.10 30.39 5.39
CA VAL A 98 2.10 29.80 6.28
C VAL A 98 2.05 30.60 7.58
N GLY A 99 1.01 31.43 7.73
CA GLY A 99 0.67 32.05 9.00
C GLY A 99 -0.02 31.05 9.93
N TYR A 100 0.16 31.21 11.24
CA TYR A 100 -0.56 30.45 12.26
C TYR A 100 -0.84 31.29 13.50
N ARG A 101 -1.96 31.03 14.17
CA ARG A 101 -2.40 31.79 15.35
C ARG A 101 -1.56 31.38 16.59
N ARG A 102 -0.95 32.36 17.29
CA ARG A 102 -0.13 32.15 18.51
C ARG A 102 -0.87 32.40 19.82
N ARG A 103 -2.03 33.06 19.79
CA ARG A 103 -2.87 33.37 20.96
C ARG A 103 -4.34 33.19 20.60
N GLU A 104 -5.12 32.59 21.51
CA GLU A 104 -6.54 32.29 21.25
C GLU A 104 -7.44 33.53 21.18
N GLN A 105 -7.07 34.62 21.87
CA GLN A 105 -7.87 35.86 21.89
C GLN A 105 -7.71 36.66 20.59
N ASP A 106 -8.83 36.82 19.89
CA ASP A 106 -9.12 37.80 18.83
C ASP A 106 -8.05 37.98 17.75
N GLY A 107 -8.04 37.04 16.81
CA GLY A 107 -7.35 37.16 15.53
C GLY A 107 -8.08 36.42 14.41
N SER A 108 -8.95 37.12 13.67
CA SER A 108 -9.34 36.70 12.33
C SER A 108 -8.11 36.61 11.43
N ALA A 109 -8.20 35.90 10.31
CA ALA A 109 -7.15 36.01 9.30
C ALA A 109 -7.04 37.46 8.80
N PRO A 110 -5.82 37.93 8.47
CA PRO A 110 -5.61 39.30 8.02
C PRO A 110 -6.35 39.54 6.70
N ILE A 111 -7.15 40.62 6.67
CA ILE A 111 -7.84 41.10 5.47
C ILE A 111 -6.96 42.04 4.63
N SER A 112 -5.77 42.41 5.13
CA SER A 112 -4.81 43.24 4.39
C SER A 112 -3.34 42.88 4.65
N PRO A 113 -2.42 43.20 3.71
CA PRO A 113 -0.98 43.06 3.89
C PRO A 113 -0.43 43.73 5.18
N GLN A 114 -0.94 44.93 5.48
CA GLN A 114 -0.48 45.74 6.61
C GLN A 114 -0.91 45.12 7.95
N GLU A 115 -2.12 44.57 8.01
CA GLU A 115 -2.61 43.83 9.18
C GLU A 115 -1.85 42.52 9.40
N ALA A 116 -1.50 41.79 8.34
CA ALA A 116 -0.63 40.61 8.46
C ALA A 116 0.72 40.98 9.11
N VAL A 117 1.34 42.07 8.68
CA VAL A 117 2.57 42.60 9.28
C VAL A 117 2.37 43.01 10.74
N ASP A 118 1.30 43.71 11.08
CA ASP A 118 0.99 44.13 12.46
C ASP A 118 0.76 42.93 13.39
N LEU A 119 -0.05 41.93 12.97
CA LEU A 119 -0.29 40.70 13.74
C LEU A 119 1.00 39.92 14.00
N ILE A 120 1.94 39.91 13.05
CA ILE A 120 3.25 39.28 13.21
C ILE A 120 4.15 40.09 14.14
N GLN A 121 4.20 41.43 14.00
CA GLN A 121 5.01 42.30 14.85
C GLN A 121 4.53 42.30 16.31
N ARG A 122 3.22 42.25 16.54
CA ARG A 122 2.59 42.08 17.87
C ARG A 122 2.73 40.67 18.42
N GLY A 123 3.21 39.72 17.61
CA GLY A 123 3.37 38.31 17.98
C GLY A 123 2.05 37.55 18.15
N VAL A 124 0.94 38.06 17.62
CA VAL A 124 -0.38 37.38 17.61
C VAL A 124 -0.40 36.27 16.55
N MET A 125 0.27 36.52 15.42
CA MET A 125 0.48 35.55 14.34
C MET A 125 1.96 35.13 14.28
N GLY A 126 2.19 33.83 14.20
CA GLY A 126 3.47 33.24 13.79
C GLY A 126 3.47 33.02 12.28
N MET A 127 4.65 32.94 11.68
CA MET A 127 4.80 32.71 10.25
C MET A 127 5.88 31.66 9.99
N ILE A 128 5.65 30.80 9.01
CA ILE A 128 6.58 29.78 8.54
C ILE A 128 6.88 30.06 7.06
N ASP A 129 8.15 30.08 6.71
CA ASP A 129 8.60 30.00 5.33
C ASP A 129 8.70 28.51 4.92
N PRO A 130 7.92 28.02 3.94
CA PRO A 130 7.95 26.62 3.51
C PRO A 130 9.31 26.17 2.97
N ASP A 131 10.12 27.09 2.43
CA ASP A 131 11.47 26.78 1.93
C ASP A 131 12.46 26.54 3.07
N LEU A 132 12.41 27.41 4.07
CA LEU A 132 13.18 27.23 5.30
C LEU A 132 12.67 26.05 6.14
N ALA A 133 11.38 25.71 6.07
CA ALA A 133 10.78 24.57 6.76
C ALA A 133 11.39 23.22 6.36
N VAL A 134 11.82 23.07 5.10
CA VAL A 134 12.48 21.84 4.62
C VAL A 134 14.01 21.91 4.60
N SER A 135 14.60 23.11 4.51
CA SER A 135 16.05 23.30 4.34
C SER A 135 16.81 23.70 5.60
N ALA A 136 16.22 24.49 6.49
CA ALA A 136 16.88 25.10 7.65
C ALA A 136 16.38 24.49 8.98
N SER A 137 17.14 24.66 10.07
CA SER A 137 16.75 24.18 11.41
C SER A 137 15.67 25.08 12.05
N ALA A 138 15.78 26.40 11.88
CA ALA A 138 14.77 27.39 12.23
C ALA A 138 13.96 27.78 10.98
N ALA A 139 12.64 27.71 11.08
CA ALA A 139 11.71 28.00 9.98
C ALA A 139 10.55 28.91 10.39
N THR A 140 10.29 29.03 11.69
CA THR A 140 9.35 30.00 12.25
C THR A 140 10.01 31.38 12.33
N LEU A 141 9.29 32.43 11.90
CA LEU A 141 9.84 33.77 11.76
C LEU A 141 10.35 34.38 13.09
N HIS A 142 9.75 34.02 14.23
CA HIS A 142 10.25 34.42 15.54
C HIS A 142 11.61 33.81 15.88
N GLY A 143 11.95 32.65 15.30
CA GLY A 143 13.23 31.94 15.47
C GLY A 143 14.24 32.21 14.35
N LEU A 144 13.87 32.97 13.32
CA LEU A 144 14.78 33.35 12.24
C LEU A 144 15.76 34.46 12.66
N PRO A 145 17.02 34.42 12.22
CA PRO A 145 17.94 35.56 12.31
C PRO A 145 17.35 36.82 11.69
N ALA A 146 17.71 37.99 12.23
CA ALA A 146 17.13 39.27 11.82
C ALA A 146 17.12 39.52 10.29
N PRO A 147 18.17 39.19 9.50
CA PRO A 147 18.13 39.37 8.05
C PRO A 147 17.08 38.52 7.34
N ALA A 148 16.96 37.23 7.71
CA ALA A 148 15.99 36.30 7.13
C ALA A 148 14.55 36.68 7.51
N ARG A 149 14.34 37.10 8.77
CA ARG A 149 13.06 37.66 9.23
C ARG A 149 12.68 38.93 8.44
N SER A 150 13.61 39.85 8.21
CA SER A 150 13.34 41.05 7.41
C SER A 150 13.02 40.73 5.95
N ALA A 151 13.72 39.77 5.35
CA ALA A 151 13.43 39.31 3.98
C ALA A 151 12.03 38.69 3.86
N ALA A 152 11.64 37.82 4.81
CA ALA A 152 10.31 37.22 4.84
C ALA A 152 9.19 38.26 5.05
N LEU A 153 9.41 39.26 5.91
CA LEU A 153 8.48 40.40 6.07
C LEU A 153 8.40 41.29 4.82
N ALA A 154 9.50 41.41 4.05
CA ALA A 154 9.54 42.22 2.84
C ALA A 154 8.71 41.63 1.67
N ALA A 155 8.31 40.36 1.74
CA ALA A 155 7.40 39.74 0.78
C ALA A 155 5.91 40.02 1.09
N LEU A 156 5.56 40.38 2.33
CA LEU A 156 4.17 40.58 2.76
C LEU A 156 3.45 41.78 2.12
N PRO A 157 4.09 42.93 1.78
CA PRO A 157 3.40 44.05 1.11
C PRO A 157 2.72 43.66 -0.20
N ASP A 158 3.26 42.67 -0.92
CA ASP A 158 2.71 42.14 -2.16
C ASP A 158 1.65 41.04 -1.93
N MET A 159 1.22 40.76 -0.70
CA MET A 159 0.23 39.71 -0.41
C MET A 159 -1.08 39.96 -1.17
N LEU A 160 -1.41 39.02 -2.06
CA LEU A 160 -2.59 39.04 -2.92
C LEU A 160 -3.83 38.46 -2.21
N LEU A 161 -3.63 37.42 -1.40
CA LEU A 161 -4.70 36.65 -0.78
C LEU A 161 -4.25 36.02 0.53
N ALA A 162 -5.10 36.13 1.56
CA ALA A 162 -5.02 35.34 2.78
C ALA A 162 -6.14 34.28 2.76
N VAL A 163 -5.79 33.01 2.96
CA VAL A 163 -6.74 31.88 3.01
C VAL A 163 -6.73 31.27 4.41
N PRO A 164 -7.61 31.72 5.33
CA PRO A 164 -7.89 31.01 6.58
C PRO A 164 -8.39 29.60 6.32
N VAL A 165 -7.69 28.59 6.83
CA VAL A 165 -8.12 27.19 6.66
C VAL A 165 -9.37 26.91 7.49
N ASP A 166 -9.43 27.45 8.73
CA ASP A 166 -10.58 27.32 9.64
C ASP A 166 -11.88 27.88 9.04
N ALA A 167 -11.85 29.10 8.49
CA ALA A 167 -13.00 29.69 7.83
C ALA A 167 -13.35 28.98 6.49
N ALA A 168 -12.35 28.47 5.76
CA ALA A 168 -12.61 27.66 4.56
C ALA A 168 -13.35 26.34 4.91
N ARG A 169 -13.00 25.67 6.01
CA ARG A 169 -13.76 24.50 6.51
C ARG A 169 -15.20 24.87 6.87
N ALA A 170 -15.39 25.97 7.60
CA ALA A 170 -16.73 26.45 7.95
C ALA A 170 -17.57 26.80 6.70
N GLY A 171 -16.93 27.23 5.61
CA GLY A 171 -17.54 27.43 4.29
C GLY A 171 -17.76 26.16 3.46
N GLY A 172 -17.51 24.97 4.00
CA GLY A 172 -17.74 23.68 3.34
C GLY A 172 -16.56 23.11 2.55
N ALA A 173 -15.35 23.67 2.65
CA ALA A 173 -14.17 23.11 1.99
C ALA A 173 -13.72 21.82 2.68
N ALA A 174 -14.00 20.65 2.09
CA ALA A 174 -13.57 19.37 2.63
C ALA A 174 -12.02 19.26 2.72
N PRO A 175 -11.48 18.62 3.78
CA PRO A 175 -10.06 18.28 3.83
C PRO A 175 -9.70 17.26 2.72
N GLN A 176 -8.41 17.16 2.37
CA GLN A 176 -7.97 16.04 1.54
C GLN A 176 -8.32 14.73 2.27
N PRO A 177 -8.83 13.72 1.55
CA PRO A 177 -9.12 12.42 2.16
C PRO A 177 -7.87 11.82 2.79
N MET A 178 -8.06 11.09 3.88
CA MET A 178 -6.97 10.32 4.46
C MET A 178 -6.77 9.08 3.58
N LEU A 179 -5.58 8.94 3.01
CA LEU A 179 -5.25 7.86 2.09
C LEU A 179 -4.39 6.81 2.82
N GLU A 180 -4.96 5.64 3.11
CA GLU A 180 -4.20 4.47 3.57
C GLU A 180 -3.82 3.60 2.37
N ARG A 181 -2.66 2.94 2.40
CA ARG A 181 -2.30 1.91 1.41
C ARG A 181 -2.32 0.55 2.06
N ASN A 182 -3.11 -0.37 1.52
CA ASN A 182 -3.15 -1.75 1.98
C ASN A 182 -1.85 -2.51 1.64
N GLU A 183 -1.83 -3.79 2.02
CA GLU A 183 -0.71 -4.73 1.82
C GLU A 183 -0.35 -4.91 0.32
N ASP A 184 -1.29 -4.69 -0.60
CA ASP A 184 -1.16 -4.77 -2.07
C ASP A 184 -0.96 -3.39 -2.77
N ASP A 185 -0.74 -2.29 -2.02
CA ASP A 185 -0.64 -0.90 -2.53
C ASP A 185 -1.96 -0.27 -3.03
N VAL A 186 -3.10 -0.91 -2.76
CA VAL A 186 -4.42 -0.31 -2.99
C VAL A 186 -4.61 0.84 -2.01
N VAL A 187 -4.83 2.03 -2.55
CA VAL A 187 -5.15 3.22 -1.78
C VAL A 187 -6.62 3.16 -1.36
N ARG A 188 -6.88 3.05 -0.05
CA ARG A 188 -8.20 3.25 0.56
C ARG A 188 -8.34 4.71 0.98
N GLU A 189 -9.42 5.32 0.53
CA GLU A 189 -9.93 6.58 1.05
C GLU A 189 -10.61 6.32 2.39
N LEU A 190 -10.18 7.04 3.43
CA LEU A 190 -10.77 7.08 4.76
C LEU A 190 -11.51 8.40 4.89
N ASP A 191 -12.80 8.33 5.23
CA ASP A 191 -13.65 9.49 5.42
C ASP A 191 -13.05 10.42 6.49
N ALA A 192 -12.87 11.68 6.11
CA ALA A 192 -12.15 12.62 6.96
C ALA A 192 -12.89 13.02 8.25
N SER A 193 -14.18 12.62 8.38
CA SER A 193 -15.02 12.78 9.56
C SER A 193 -14.62 11.87 10.73
N ASP A 194 -13.95 10.74 10.47
CA ASP A 194 -13.59 9.77 11.51
C ASP A 194 -12.30 10.15 12.25
N GLY A 195 -12.31 11.36 12.80
CA GLY A 195 -11.65 11.67 14.07
C GLY A 195 -12.44 11.17 15.29
N SER A 196 -13.65 10.61 15.09
CA SER A 196 -14.48 9.99 16.12
C SER A 196 -14.44 8.47 15.99
N THR A 197 -14.15 7.79 17.10
CA THR A 197 -14.09 6.33 17.19
C THR A 197 -15.49 5.69 17.25
N ALA A 198 -15.94 4.97 16.21
CA ALA A 198 -16.99 3.92 16.32
C ALA A 198 -17.10 3.02 15.07
N SER A 199 -17.53 1.78 15.29
CA SER A 199 -17.74 0.65 14.35
C SER A 199 -18.63 0.90 13.12
N GLY A 200 -18.48 0.05 12.08
CA GLY A 200 -19.24 0.11 10.81
C GLY A 200 -20.37 -0.94 10.66
N ASP A 201 -20.97 -0.98 9.47
CA ASP A 201 -21.89 -2.02 8.94
C ASP A 201 -22.14 -1.78 7.43
N GLU A 202 -22.09 -2.82 6.58
CA GLU A 202 -22.54 -2.84 5.16
C GLU A 202 -23.40 -4.10 4.91
N PRO A 203 -24.49 -4.08 4.10
CA PRO A 203 -24.52 -4.90 2.85
C PRO A 203 -25.59 -4.45 1.78
N PRO A 204 -25.92 -5.22 0.71
CA PRO A 204 -25.09 -5.67 -0.42
C PRO A 204 -25.81 -5.58 -1.81
N ALA A 205 -25.20 -6.09 -2.91
CA ALA A 205 -25.85 -6.35 -4.21
C ALA A 205 -25.35 -7.66 -4.90
N ALA A 206 -26.00 -8.11 -5.99
CA ALA A 206 -25.90 -9.48 -6.53
C ALA A 206 -25.46 -9.60 -8.02
N SER A 207 -24.99 -10.81 -8.41
CA SER A 207 -25.24 -11.63 -9.64
C SER A 207 -25.77 -11.00 -10.95
N GLU A 208 -25.52 -11.47 -12.19
CA GLU A 208 -24.83 -12.63 -12.82
C GLU A 208 -24.71 -12.37 -14.35
N THR A 209 -23.84 -13.04 -15.15
CA THR A 209 -24.13 -14.08 -16.20
C THR A 209 -22.93 -14.18 -17.19
N GLY A 210 -22.75 -15.16 -18.11
CA GLY A 210 -23.43 -16.46 -18.33
C GLY A 210 -23.42 -17.01 -19.78
N GLU A 211 -22.28 -17.53 -20.29
CA GLU A 211 -22.14 -18.50 -21.43
C GLU A 211 -22.61 -18.10 -22.88
N PRO A 212 -22.42 -18.89 -24.00
CA PRO A 212 -22.15 -20.35 -24.14
C PRO A 212 -21.08 -20.81 -25.21
N LEU A 213 -21.12 -22.12 -25.52
CA LEU A 213 -20.20 -23.02 -26.26
C LEU A 213 -20.29 -23.01 -27.81
N ASP A 214 -19.26 -23.55 -28.50
CA ASP A 214 -19.40 -24.41 -29.71
C ASP A 214 -18.06 -25.05 -30.18
N GLY A 215 -18.08 -26.25 -30.77
CA GLY A 215 -17.03 -26.76 -31.69
C GLY A 215 -16.24 -28.04 -31.31
N ASP A 216 -16.59 -29.18 -31.92
CA ASP A 216 -15.96 -30.51 -31.74
C ASP A 216 -14.94 -30.86 -32.86
N ALA A 217 -13.99 -31.78 -32.61
CA ALA A 217 -12.95 -32.21 -33.56
C ALA A 217 -12.49 -33.69 -33.42
N SER A 218 -13.19 -34.58 -34.14
CA SER A 218 -12.79 -35.88 -34.71
C SER A 218 -11.40 -36.51 -34.43
N ALA A 219 -11.47 -37.70 -33.80
CA ALA A 219 -11.27 -39.03 -34.45
C ALA A 219 -9.89 -39.77 -34.47
N ILE A 220 -10.01 -41.08 -34.14
CA ILE A 220 -9.24 -42.27 -34.60
C ILE A 220 -7.93 -42.66 -33.87
N ALA A 221 -7.94 -43.89 -33.32
CA ALA A 221 -6.79 -44.67 -32.84
C ALA A 221 -6.17 -45.54 -33.96
N PRO A 222 -5.00 -46.17 -33.75
CA PRO A 222 -5.06 -47.58 -33.38
C PRO A 222 -4.00 -48.07 -32.35
N GLU A 223 -4.19 -49.34 -31.96
CA GLU A 223 -3.51 -50.14 -30.91
C GLU A 223 -2.08 -50.63 -31.22
N PRO A 224 -1.37 -51.26 -30.24
CA PRO A 224 0.07 -51.52 -30.26
C PRO A 224 0.48 -52.93 -30.73
N PRO A 225 1.80 -53.23 -30.77
CA PRO A 225 2.32 -54.59 -30.66
C PRO A 225 3.18 -54.83 -29.41
N GLU A 226 3.34 -56.10 -29.07
CA GLU A 226 3.81 -56.65 -27.78
C GLU A 226 5.33 -56.64 -27.57
N ALA A 227 5.75 -56.89 -26.32
CA ALA A 227 7.14 -57.05 -25.91
C ALA A 227 7.75 -58.42 -26.30
N PRO A 228 9.08 -58.53 -26.24
CA PRO A 228 9.66 -59.69 -25.58
C PRO A 228 10.70 -59.31 -24.50
N GLU A 229 10.73 -60.10 -23.42
CA GLU A 229 11.74 -60.01 -22.37
C GLU A 229 13.11 -60.52 -22.86
N GLY A 230 14.22 -59.90 -22.43
CA GLY A 230 15.56 -60.32 -22.84
C GLY A 230 16.72 -59.53 -22.24
N SER A 231 17.19 -59.97 -21.06
CA SER A 231 18.52 -59.78 -20.47
C SER A 231 19.08 -58.38 -20.14
N GLU A 232 19.51 -58.29 -18.88
CA GLU A 232 20.72 -57.60 -18.38
C GLU A 232 20.78 -56.07 -18.51
N ALA A 233 20.60 -55.42 -17.36
CA ALA A 233 20.89 -54.01 -17.17
C ALA A 233 22.40 -53.71 -17.26
N PRO A 234 22.82 -52.70 -18.05
CA PRO A 234 23.91 -51.83 -17.68
C PRO A 234 23.42 -50.89 -16.56
N GLU A 235 24.23 -50.73 -15.51
CA GLU A 235 23.95 -49.84 -14.40
C GLU A 235 23.63 -48.41 -14.88
N SER A 236 22.55 -47.81 -14.37
CA SER A 236 22.32 -46.38 -14.54
C SER A 236 23.49 -45.62 -13.89
N PRO A 237 24.19 -44.72 -14.59
CA PRO A 237 25.17 -43.87 -13.94
C PRO A 237 24.47 -43.07 -12.83
N PRO A 238 25.04 -43.00 -11.60
CA PRO A 238 24.46 -42.19 -10.54
C PRO A 238 24.38 -40.74 -11.01
N ALA A 239 23.37 -40.01 -10.50
CA ALA A 239 23.11 -38.62 -10.87
C ALA A 239 24.40 -37.78 -10.83
N ALA A 240 24.96 -37.52 -12.01
CA ALA A 240 26.17 -36.75 -12.14
C ALA A 240 25.90 -35.34 -11.62
N GLU A 241 26.68 -34.91 -10.61
CA GLU A 241 26.68 -33.53 -10.15
C GLU A 241 26.74 -32.60 -11.36
N ALA A 242 25.75 -31.72 -11.48
CA ALA A 242 25.47 -31.04 -12.73
C ALA A 242 26.66 -30.18 -13.17
N LEU A 243 27.47 -30.70 -14.10
CA LEU A 243 28.55 -29.97 -14.76
C LEU A 243 27.98 -28.63 -15.25
N PRO A 244 28.67 -27.50 -14.97
CA PRO A 244 28.12 -26.18 -15.29
C PRO A 244 27.81 -26.12 -16.79
N ALA A 245 26.53 -25.91 -17.10
CA ALA A 245 26.05 -25.94 -18.47
C ALA A 245 26.87 -24.96 -19.35
N PRO A 246 27.20 -25.32 -20.61
CA PRO A 246 27.96 -24.46 -21.50
C PRO A 246 27.40 -23.03 -21.54
N PRO A 247 28.23 -21.98 -21.66
CA PRO A 247 27.80 -20.61 -21.45
C PRO A 247 26.58 -20.20 -22.30
N ALA A 248 26.52 -20.66 -23.55
CA ALA A 248 25.37 -20.46 -24.44
C ALA A 248 24.08 -21.16 -23.93
N VAL A 249 24.19 -22.34 -23.32
CA VAL A 249 23.06 -23.07 -22.70
C VAL A 249 22.65 -22.39 -21.39
N ALA A 250 23.59 -21.89 -20.60
CA ALA A 250 23.30 -21.12 -19.39
C ALA A 250 22.65 -19.75 -19.71
N GLU A 251 23.03 -19.14 -20.83
CA GLU A 251 22.43 -17.91 -21.35
C GLU A 251 21.04 -18.16 -21.93
N TRP A 252 20.87 -19.21 -22.74
CA TRP A 252 19.56 -19.66 -23.20
C TRP A 252 18.61 -19.99 -22.03
N LYS A 253 19.08 -20.70 -20.99
CA LYS A 253 18.31 -20.95 -19.75
C LYS A 253 17.95 -19.66 -19.01
N ARG A 254 18.84 -18.67 -18.96
CA ARG A 254 18.54 -17.34 -18.38
C ARG A 254 17.50 -16.58 -19.21
N ASN A 255 17.57 -16.67 -20.53
CA ASN A 255 16.61 -16.05 -21.46
C ASN A 255 15.23 -16.74 -21.45
N LEU A 256 15.14 -17.96 -20.91
CA LEU A 256 13.90 -18.70 -20.71
C LEU A 256 13.13 -18.27 -19.44
N LEU A 257 13.77 -17.54 -18.51
CA LEU A 257 13.16 -17.05 -17.28
C LEU A 257 12.66 -15.61 -17.45
N ASP A 258 11.34 -15.42 -17.52
CA ASP A 258 10.76 -14.08 -17.41
C ASP A 258 10.90 -13.55 -15.97
N LEU A 259 11.81 -12.59 -15.77
CA LEU A 259 12.01 -11.89 -14.50
C LEU A 259 11.32 -10.51 -14.47
N SER A 260 10.44 -10.23 -15.44
CA SER A 260 9.66 -9.00 -15.50
C SER A 260 8.43 -9.03 -14.58
N ARG A 261 7.76 -7.88 -14.45
CA ARG A 261 6.48 -7.75 -13.73
C ARG A 261 5.31 -8.52 -14.37
N ARG A 262 5.51 -9.19 -15.51
CA ARG A 262 4.49 -10.07 -16.12
C ARG A 262 4.45 -11.45 -15.46
N ASN A 263 5.57 -11.90 -14.90
CA ASN A 263 5.62 -13.15 -14.15
C ASN A 263 4.88 -12.98 -12.81
N PRO A 264 3.82 -13.77 -12.52
CA PRO A 264 3.11 -13.72 -11.23
C PRO A 264 4.01 -14.04 -10.02
N LEU A 265 5.11 -14.77 -10.24
CA LEU A 265 6.14 -15.04 -9.24
C LEU A 265 7.02 -13.81 -8.94
N ILE A 266 7.00 -12.78 -9.77
CA ILE A 266 7.67 -11.50 -9.52
C ILE A 266 6.66 -10.43 -9.07
N SER A 267 5.48 -10.37 -9.68
CA SER A 267 4.45 -9.38 -9.36
C SER A 267 3.06 -10.01 -9.36
N ARG A 268 2.64 -10.52 -8.22
CA ARG A 268 1.32 -11.12 -7.97
C ARG A 268 0.21 -10.07 -8.10
N THR A 269 -0.86 -10.40 -8.82
CA THR A 269 -2.07 -9.58 -8.96
C THR A 269 -3.12 -9.97 -7.91
N ALA A 270 -3.93 -9.02 -7.46
CA ALA A 270 -5.04 -9.29 -6.54
C ALA A 270 -6.28 -9.92 -7.20
N ARG A 271 -6.25 -10.22 -8.51
CA ARG A 271 -7.35 -10.83 -9.29
C ARG A 271 -7.22 -12.35 -9.45
N ASP A 272 -6.00 -12.85 -9.43
CA ASP A 272 -5.71 -14.27 -9.73
C ASP A 272 -5.30 -15.04 -8.46
N THR A 273 -5.32 -14.38 -7.28
CA THR A 273 -5.04 -14.99 -5.97
C THR A 273 -6.26 -14.97 -5.04
N VAL A 274 -6.76 -16.13 -4.63
CA VAL A 274 -7.67 -16.24 -3.48
C VAL A 274 -6.83 -16.24 -2.20
N ARG A 275 -7.09 -15.31 -1.26
CA ARG A 275 -6.39 -15.27 0.03
C ARG A 275 -7.03 -16.29 0.97
N LEU A 276 -6.25 -17.29 1.37
CA LEU A 276 -6.59 -18.22 2.44
C LEU A 276 -6.41 -17.54 3.80
N TRP A 277 -7.40 -17.67 4.68
CA TRP A 277 -7.36 -17.24 6.07
C TRP A 277 -6.83 -18.36 6.97
N VAL A 278 -5.51 -18.59 6.90
CA VAL A 278 -4.80 -19.50 7.82
C VAL A 278 -4.09 -18.63 8.87
N PRO A 279 -4.43 -18.76 10.17
CA PRO A 279 -3.67 -18.14 11.26
C PRO A 279 -2.18 -18.54 11.21
N PRO A 280 -1.24 -17.64 11.59
CA PRO A 280 0.19 -17.88 11.42
C PRO A 280 0.67 -19.15 12.13
N ASP A 281 0.13 -19.45 13.32
CA ASP A 281 0.47 -20.63 14.12
C ASP A 281 -0.03 -21.95 13.51
N LEU A 282 -0.95 -21.87 12.54
CA LEU A 282 -1.50 -23.02 11.82
C LEU A 282 -0.92 -23.20 10.42
N ILE A 283 -0.05 -22.29 9.94
CA ILE A 283 0.54 -22.38 8.60
C ILE A 283 1.30 -23.69 8.41
N SER A 284 2.14 -24.09 9.38
CA SER A 284 2.88 -25.36 9.30
C SER A 284 1.96 -26.58 9.30
N ARG A 285 0.84 -26.53 10.03
CA ARG A 285 -0.11 -27.66 10.10
C ARG A 285 -0.94 -27.77 8.82
N PHE A 286 -1.31 -26.63 8.22
CA PHE A 286 -1.91 -26.56 6.89
C PHE A 286 -0.93 -27.04 5.80
N GLU A 287 0.35 -26.64 5.90
CA GLU A 287 1.43 -27.13 5.04
C GLU A 287 1.60 -28.67 5.16
N ASP A 288 1.64 -29.21 6.37
CA ASP A 288 1.72 -30.66 6.61
C ASP A 288 0.51 -31.41 6.05
N LEU A 289 -0.72 -30.89 6.24
CA LEU A 289 -1.96 -31.49 5.71
C LEU A 289 -1.96 -31.50 4.17
N VAL A 290 -1.62 -30.38 3.53
CA VAL A 290 -1.53 -30.33 2.06
C VAL A 290 -0.42 -31.27 1.58
N ASN A 291 0.78 -31.23 2.16
CA ASN A 291 1.88 -32.14 1.77
C ASN A 291 1.57 -33.64 2.04
N ALA A 292 0.64 -33.96 2.94
CA ALA A 292 0.15 -35.32 3.17
C ALA A 292 -0.86 -35.81 2.10
N GLY A 293 -1.27 -34.95 1.18
CA GLY A 293 -2.27 -35.25 0.15
C GLY A 293 -3.72 -35.19 0.66
N ASP A 294 -3.96 -34.63 1.85
CA ASP A 294 -5.32 -34.50 2.38
C ASP A 294 -6.10 -33.39 1.64
N LEU A 295 -7.35 -33.70 1.27
CA LEU A 295 -8.29 -32.72 0.72
C LEU A 295 -8.64 -31.66 1.78
N VAL A 296 -8.36 -30.39 1.47
CA VAL A 296 -8.66 -29.23 2.33
C VAL A 296 -9.75 -28.37 1.68
N THR A 297 -10.97 -28.39 2.22
CA THR A 297 -12.13 -27.66 1.69
C THR A 297 -12.01 -26.16 1.92
N LEU A 298 -12.28 -25.38 0.87
CA LEU A 298 -12.30 -23.92 0.87
C LEU A 298 -13.71 -23.41 1.16
N CYS A 299 -13.90 -22.84 2.34
CA CYS A 299 -15.15 -22.22 2.73
C CYS A 299 -15.13 -20.70 2.44
N PRO A 300 -16.16 -20.12 1.82
CA PRO A 300 -16.30 -18.67 1.80
C PRO A 300 -16.49 -18.12 3.22
N ASP A 301 -16.09 -16.87 3.45
CA ASP A 301 -16.37 -16.20 4.72
C ASP A 301 -17.88 -15.88 4.81
N PRO A 302 -18.61 -16.45 5.80
CA PRO A 302 -20.05 -16.20 5.96
C PRO A 302 -20.37 -14.79 6.49
N TYR A 303 -19.39 -14.05 7.02
CA TYR A 303 -19.60 -12.72 7.61
C TYR A 303 -18.90 -11.58 6.86
N GLY A 304 -18.09 -11.89 5.85
CA GLY A 304 -17.34 -10.90 5.09
C GLY A 304 -16.17 -10.27 5.88
N ALA A 305 -15.37 -9.46 5.17
CA ALA A 305 -14.06 -8.99 5.64
C ALA A 305 -14.06 -8.12 6.92
N GLU A 306 -15.24 -7.72 7.39
CA GLU A 306 -15.44 -6.88 8.58
C GLU A 306 -15.34 -7.70 9.88
N ASN A 307 -15.73 -8.97 9.86
CA ASN A 307 -15.82 -9.79 11.08
C ASN A 307 -14.54 -10.60 11.38
N ARG A 308 -13.38 -10.00 11.09
CA ARG A 308 -12.01 -10.57 11.15
C ARG A 308 -11.65 -11.23 12.49
N ALA A 309 -12.32 -10.86 13.58
CA ALA A 309 -11.96 -11.23 14.96
C ALA A 309 -12.89 -12.24 15.65
N SER A 310 -14.00 -12.65 15.03
CA SER A 310 -15.13 -13.22 15.80
C SER A 310 -15.21 -14.75 15.89
N ALA A 311 -14.41 -15.49 15.12
CA ALA A 311 -14.19 -16.92 15.34
C ALA A 311 -12.80 -17.12 15.97
N GLY A 312 -12.73 -17.91 17.04
CA GLY A 312 -11.50 -18.09 17.83
C GLY A 312 -10.39 -18.76 17.02
N ALA A 313 -9.13 -18.48 17.36
CA ALA A 313 -7.99 -19.19 16.77
C ALA A 313 -8.07 -20.71 17.04
N GLU A 314 -8.59 -21.09 18.22
CA GLU A 314 -8.87 -22.49 18.61
C GLU A 314 -10.00 -23.11 17.78
N GLU A 315 -11.07 -22.37 17.49
CA GLU A 315 -12.18 -22.82 16.64
C GLU A 315 -11.71 -23.07 15.21
N ARG A 316 -10.85 -22.18 14.68
CA ARG A 316 -10.21 -22.35 13.38
C ARG A 316 -9.17 -23.47 13.36
N ALA A 317 -8.48 -23.72 14.47
CA ALA A 317 -7.60 -24.88 14.62
C ALA A 317 -8.41 -26.19 14.57
N ALA A 318 -9.53 -26.28 15.29
CA ALA A 318 -10.43 -27.44 15.25
C ALA A 318 -11.06 -27.62 13.86
N GLN A 319 -11.46 -26.53 13.18
CA GLN A 319 -11.98 -26.60 11.81
C GLN A 319 -10.93 -27.09 10.79
N LEU A 320 -9.65 -26.78 10.98
CA LEU A 320 -8.56 -27.30 10.15
C LEU A 320 -8.22 -28.76 10.51
N ASP A 321 -8.10 -29.09 11.79
CA ASP A 321 -7.69 -30.41 12.30
C ASP A 321 -8.78 -31.49 12.12
N GLU A 322 -10.03 -31.17 12.48
CA GLU A 322 -11.13 -32.12 12.53
C GLU A 322 -11.98 -32.12 11.25
N GLN A 323 -12.10 -30.96 10.59
CA GLN A 323 -12.99 -30.78 9.43
C GLN A 323 -12.25 -30.45 8.13
N ARG A 324 -10.92 -30.25 8.16
CA ARG A 324 -10.08 -29.89 7.01
C ARG A 324 -10.59 -28.67 6.22
N LYS A 325 -11.11 -27.67 6.93
CA LYS A 325 -11.69 -26.45 6.33
C LYS A 325 -10.79 -25.24 6.48
N VAL A 326 -10.64 -24.47 5.40
CA VAL A 326 -9.94 -23.19 5.38
C VAL A 326 -10.86 -22.12 4.80
N TYR A 327 -10.97 -20.99 5.50
CA TYR A 327 -11.79 -19.87 5.05
C TYR A 327 -11.05 -19.03 4.00
N VAL A 328 -11.78 -18.41 3.08
CA VAL A 328 -11.21 -17.49 2.07
C VAL A 328 -11.75 -16.07 2.21
N ASN A 329 -10.95 -15.08 1.84
CA ASN A 329 -11.30 -13.65 1.95
C ASN A 329 -12.25 -13.17 0.84
N LEU A 330 -13.34 -13.89 0.60
CA LEU A 330 -14.36 -13.62 -0.42
C LEU A 330 -15.74 -14.06 0.11
N SER A 331 -16.78 -13.32 -0.27
CA SER A 331 -18.17 -13.72 -0.02
C SER A 331 -18.54 -14.97 -0.83
N GLY A 332 -19.56 -15.72 -0.41
CA GLY A 332 -19.97 -16.98 -1.06
C GLY A 332 -20.01 -16.96 -2.59
N LYS A 333 -20.72 -15.97 -3.16
CA LYS A 333 -20.87 -15.83 -4.61
C LYS A 333 -19.56 -15.51 -5.33
N GLU A 334 -18.73 -14.65 -4.75
CA GLU A 334 -17.45 -14.26 -5.35
C GLU A 334 -16.39 -15.37 -5.20
N CYS A 335 -16.40 -16.08 -4.07
CA CYS A 335 -15.59 -17.27 -3.82
C CYS A 335 -15.83 -18.35 -4.88
N ALA A 336 -17.09 -18.80 -5.04
CA ALA A 336 -17.45 -19.85 -5.97
C ALA A 336 -17.07 -19.49 -7.42
N ARG A 337 -17.48 -18.29 -7.88
CA ARG A 337 -17.17 -17.76 -9.22
C ARG A 337 -15.67 -17.75 -9.51
N ARG A 338 -14.86 -17.37 -8.52
CA ARG A 338 -13.42 -17.18 -8.67
C ARG A 338 -12.63 -18.49 -8.59
N LEU A 339 -13.00 -19.39 -7.67
CA LEU A 339 -12.41 -20.73 -7.60
C LEU A 339 -12.77 -21.56 -8.84
N GLN A 340 -14.01 -21.46 -9.35
CA GLN A 340 -14.40 -22.06 -10.63
C GLN A 340 -13.53 -21.56 -11.80
N THR A 341 -13.27 -20.24 -11.86
CA THR A 341 -12.42 -19.64 -12.90
C THR A 341 -10.97 -20.10 -12.80
N MET A 342 -10.44 -20.27 -11.58
CA MET A 342 -9.10 -20.80 -11.36
C MET A 342 -9.01 -22.29 -11.74
N ALA A 343 -10.01 -23.09 -11.38
CA ALA A 343 -10.06 -24.53 -11.66
C ALA A 343 -10.28 -24.85 -13.16
N SER A 344 -10.99 -24.00 -13.91
CA SER A 344 -11.07 -24.14 -15.37
C SER A 344 -9.75 -23.73 -16.03
N SER A 345 -9.19 -22.58 -15.66
CA SER A 345 -7.91 -22.09 -16.22
C SER A 345 -6.74 -23.04 -15.94
N ALA A 346 -6.63 -23.61 -14.74
CA ALA A 346 -5.59 -24.59 -14.40
C ALA A 346 -5.68 -25.84 -15.28
N ARG A 347 -6.89 -26.39 -15.50
CA ARG A 347 -7.10 -27.56 -16.38
C ARG A 347 -6.77 -27.26 -17.84
N THR A 348 -7.14 -26.09 -18.35
CA THR A 348 -6.76 -25.68 -19.72
C THR A 348 -5.25 -25.59 -19.87
N ILE A 349 -4.57 -24.92 -18.93
CA ILE A 349 -3.11 -24.77 -18.96
C ILE A 349 -2.40 -26.13 -18.86
N LEU A 350 -2.89 -27.03 -17.99
CA LEU A 350 -2.37 -28.39 -17.87
C LEU A 350 -2.50 -29.17 -19.18
N ALA A 351 -3.66 -29.06 -19.86
CA ALA A 351 -3.89 -29.71 -21.15
C ALA A 351 -3.03 -29.13 -22.30
N GLU A 352 -2.78 -27.82 -22.30
CA GLU A 352 -2.00 -27.13 -23.32
C GLU A 352 -0.48 -27.26 -23.13
N THR A 353 -0.01 -27.28 -21.88
CA THR A 353 1.43 -27.19 -21.56
C THR A 353 2.01 -28.44 -20.90
N GLY A 354 1.17 -29.37 -20.43
CA GLY A 354 1.58 -30.53 -19.63
C GLY A 354 2.02 -30.18 -18.21
N ALA A 355 1.87 -28.92 -17.76
CA ALA A 355 2.31 -28.45 -16.45
C ALA A 355 1.18 -27.78 -15.66
N ASN A 356 1.08 -28.11 -14.38
CA ASN A 356 0.19 -27.43 -13.46
C ASN A 356 0.80 -26.10 -13.01
N ASN A 357 0.07 -25.01 -13.23
CA ASN A 357 0.47 -23.64 -12.84
C ASN A 357 -0.32 -23.09 -11.65
N LEU A 358 -1.05 -23.95 -10.92
CA LEU A 358 -1.75 -23.58 -9.70
C LEU A 358 -0.89 -23.91 -8.46
N TYR A 359 -0.69 -22.90 -7.62
CA TYR A 359 0.13 -23.02 -6.41
C TYR A 359 -0.57 -22.41 -5.20
N VAL A 360 -0.57 -23.14 -4.08
CA VAL A 360 -0.67 -22.53 -2.76
C VAL A 360 0.65 -21.80 -2.47
N THR A 361 0.56 -20.55 -2.07
CA THR A 361 1.73 -19.75 -1.68
C THR A 361 1.83 -19.65 -0.17
N ILE A 362 2.97 -20.06 0.39
CA ILE A 362 3.31 -19.72 1.78
C ILE A 362 4.20 -18.48 1.78
N GLY A 363 3.66 -17.40 2.34
CA GLY A 363 4.35 -16.12 2.53
C GLY A 363 4.51 -15.28 1.25
N THR A 364 4.53 -13.97 1.41
CA THR A 364 4.78 -13.01 0.33
C THR A 364 5.77 -11.93 0.76
N LEU A 365 6.57 -11.43 -0.19
CA LEU A 365 7.49 -10.32 -0.02
C LEU A 365 6.97 -9.10 -0.77
N THR A 366 6.70 -8.00 -0.06
CA THR A 366 6.44 -6.69 -0.67
C THR A 366 7.73 -5.90 -0.77
N TRP A 367 8.18 -5.61 -1.99
CA TRP A 367 9.44 -4.91 -2.28
C TRP A 367 9.25 -3.88 -3.40
N ARG A 368 10.33 -3.21 -3.82
CA ARG A 368 10.28 -2.20 -4.90
C ARG A 368 11.05 -2.66 -6.13
N LEU A 369 10.34 -2.80 -7.25
CA LEU A 369 10.88 -3.07 -8.57
C LEU A 369 10.58 -1.87 -9.47
N ASP A 370 11.61 -1.28 -10.07
CA ASP A 370 11.51 -0.09 -10.93
C ASP A 370 10.74 1.08 -10.27
N GLY A 371 10.92 1.23 -8.95
CA GLY A 371 10.27 2.24 -8.10
C GLY A 371 8.84 1.91 -7.64
N GLN A 372 8.16 0.97 -8.32
CA GLN A 372 6.81 0.49 -7.99
C GLN A 372 6.85 -0.54 -6.85
N ARG A 373 5.81 -0.59 -6.01
CA ARG A 373 5.67 -1.68 -5.03
C ARG A 373 5.17 -2.93 -5.75
N VAL A 374 5.80 -4.07 -5.50
CA VAL A 374 5.41 -5.37 -6.05
C VAL A 374 5.37 -6.40 -4.91
N CYS A 375 4.49 -7.39 -5.04
CA CYS A 375 4.29 -8.46 -4.08
C CYS A 375 4.66 -9.78 -4.77
N SER A 376 5.65 -10.51 -4.24
CA SER A 376 6.10 -11.80 -4.80
C SER A 376 5.81 -12.94 -3.84
N PRO A 377 5.35 -14.12 -4.29
CA PRO A 377 5.25 -15.31 -3.45
C PRO A 377 6.65 -15.77 -2.98
N LEU A 378 6.75 -16.41 -1.82
CA LEU A 378 8.02 -16.90 -1.27
C LEU A 378 8.23 -18.40 -1.49
N ILE A 379 7.25 -19.21 -1.09
CA ILE A 379 7.25 -20.67 -1.23
C ILE A 379 6.01 -21.06 -2.04
N LEU A 380 6.16 -22.01 -2.96
CA LEU A 380 5.14 -22.49 -3.89
C LEU A 380 4.90 -23.98 -3.65
N ILE A 381 3.68 -24.34 -3.31
CA ILE A 381 3.21 -25.73 -3.16
C ILE A 381 2.25 -26.01 -4.33
N PRO A 382 2.57 -26.95 -5.24
CA PRO A 382 1.74 -27.25 -6.40
C PRO A 382 0.48 -27.99 -5.95
N VAL A 383 -0.69 -27.56 -6.43
CA VAL A 383 -1.98 -28.09 -5.96
C VAL A 383 -3.00 -28.23 -7.08
N ASN A 384 -3.94 -29.14 -6.90
CA ASN A 384 -5.14 -29.29 -7.70
C ASN A 384 -6.36 -28.71 -6.96
N LEU A 385 -7.29 -28.11 -7.72
CA LEU A 385 -8.61 -27.72 -7.21
C LEU A 385 -9.63 -28.78 -7.63
N GLU A 386 -10.13 -29.52 -6.64
CA GLU A 386 -11.23 -30.47 -6.82
C GLU A 386 -12.54 -29.81 -6.38
N GLN A 387 -13.65 -30.22 -7.01
CA GLN A 387 -14.98 -29.75 -6.64
C GLN A 387 -15.71 -30.86 -5.89
N GLU A 388 -16.11 -30.57 -4.66
CA GLU A 388 -16.86 -31.46 -3.77
C GLU A 388 -18.22 -30.80 -3.46
N ASP A 389 -19.28 -31.35 -4.04
CA ASP A 389 -20.63 -30.78 -4.08
C ASP A 389 -20.65 -29.29 -4.53
N ASP A 390 -21.03 -28.38 -3.64
CA ASP A 390 -21.13 -26.92 -3.86
C ASP A 390 -19.86 -26.17 -3.37
N THR A 391 -18.79 -26.90 -3.04
CA THR A 391 -17.54 -26.36 -2.51
C THR A 391 -16.33 -26.81 -3.33
N TYR A 392 -15.23 -26.08 -3.19
CA TYR A 392 -13.94 -26.45 -3.79
C TYR A 392 -12.98 -26.88 -2.70
N GLY A 393 -12.17 -27.90 -2.95
CA GLY A 393 -11.07 -28.30 -2.08
C GLY A 393 -9.72 -28.22 -2.78
N ILE A 394 -8.66 -28.10 -1.98
CA ILE A 394 -7.27 -28.13 -2.41
C ILE A 394 -6.68 -29.51 -2.09
N VAL A 395 -6.04 -30.14 -3.07
CA VAL A 395 -5.23 -31.38 -2.92
C VAL A 395 -3.82 -31.11 -3.44
N LEU A 396 -2.79 -31.76 -2.90
CA LEU A 396 -1.44 -31.71 -3.47
C LEU A 396 -1.43 -32.26 -4.90
N ASP A 397 -0.64 -31.63 -5.76
CA ASP A 397 -0.27 -32.23 -7.04
C ASP A 397 1.00 -33.08 -6.87
N GLU A 398 0.82 -34.41 -6.77
CA GLU A 398 1.93 -35.38 -6.59
C GLU A 398 3.00 -35.32 -7.69
N ALA A 399 2.70 -34.71 -8.85
CA ALA A 399 3.67 -34.49 -9.92
C ALA A 399 4.70 -33.39 -9.60
N GLY A 400 4.46 -32.59 -8.55
CA GLY A 400 5.29 -31.46 -8.16
C GLY A 400 5.78 -31.51 -6.71
N ALA A 401 6.79 -30.69 -6.40
CA ALA A 401 7.33 -30.55 -5.05
C ALA A 401 7.26 -29.09 -4.58
N SER A 402 7.09 -28.92 -3.27
CA SER A 402 7.14 -27.63 -2.58
C SER A 402 8.50 -26.96 -2.80
N THR A 403 8.52 -25.80 -3.46
CA THR A 403 9.75 -25.12 -3.91
C THR A 403 9.79 -23.66 -3.50
N PRO A 404 10.97 -23.10 -3.19
CA PRO A 404 11.13 -21.66 -3.04
C PRO A 404 10.98 -20.97 -4.40
N ASN A 405 10.56 -19.72 -4.41
CA ASN A 405 10.42 -18.93 -5.63
C ASN A 405 11.79 -18.65 -6.28
N HIS A 406 12.19 -19.53 -7.19
CA HIS A 406 13.46 -19.43 -7.90
C HIS A 406 13.52 -18.23 -8.86
N SER A 407 12.40 -17.73 -9.38
CA SER A 407 12.36 -16.49 -10.17
C SER A 407 12.74 -15.30 -9.31
N LEU A 408 12.15 -15.17 -8.12
CA LEU A 408 12.48 -14.12 -7.14
C LEU A 408 13.94 -14.22 -6.69
N LEU A 409 14.42 -15.41 -6.33
CA LEU A 409 15.82 -15.63 -5.92
C LEU A 409 16.81 -15.29 -7.04
N THR A 410 16.48 -15.59 -8.30
CA THR A 410 17.31 -15.23 -9.46
C THR A 410 17.30 -13.72 -9.67
N ARG A 411 16.14 -13.06 -9.52
CA ARG A 411 16.01 -11.60 -9.68
C ARG A 411 16.72 -10.79 -8.59
N PHE A 412 16.82 -11.31 -7.37
CA PHE A 412 17.60 -10.68 -6.28
C PHE A 412 19.11 -10.90 -6.38
N LYS A 413 19.57 -11.87 -7.20
CA LYS A 413 20.99 -12.14 -7.46
C LYS A 413 21.53 -11.41 -8.69
N ALA A 414 20.66 -10.77 -9.48
CA ALA A 414 20.95 -10.11 -10.76
C ALA A 414 20.68 -8.59 -10.70
#